data_AF-A0A1F7ZJ20-F1
#
_entry.id   AF-A0A1F7ZJ20-F1
#
_cell.length_a   1.000
_cell.length_b   1.000
_cell.length_c   1.000
_cell.angle_alpha   90.00
_cell.angle_beta   90.00
_cell.angle_gamma   90.00
#
_symmetry.space_group_name_H-M   'P 1'
#
loop_
_entity.id
_entity.type
_entity.pdbx_description
1 polymer ?
#
loop_
_entity_poly.entity_id
_entity_poly.type
_entity_poly.pdbx_seq_one_letter_code
_entity_poly.pdbx_strand_id
1 'polypeptide(L)'
;MECKPWYPADFNQALLNTFTEEALTELLKRPNCAPRFVYGVLMLPTVLKYFIGENPTTDITKRMTRACVSGYMLHQISPKSPPVVVQTSNPSDTVQGMLVLGLDVDQRNLIYDLEGGLMNLVDVRAQIRLKDSSLPCHDICSNRIIDAGMFAWYGSKEGLIPVKSTAWPLDGFLKEKFYENIVNSQHRNMLDGSGLFL
;
A
#
# COMPACT_ATOMS: atom_id res chain seq x y z
N MET A 1 -9.28 7.45 2.58
CA MET A 1 -8.45 6.81 3.63
C MET A 1 -8.38 7.73 4.84
N GLU A 2 -8.57 7.18 6.03
CA GLU A 2 -8.64 7.94 7.27
C GLU A 2 -7.28 7.99 7.97
N CYS A 3 -7.02 9.07 8.70
CA CYS A 3 -5.82 9.27 9.52
C CYS A 3 -6.27 9.42 10.97
N LYS A 4 -6.44 8.31 11.69
CA LYS A 4 -6.90 8.35 13.09
C LYS A 4 -5.69 8.39 14.03
N PRO A 5 -5.76 9.13 15.16
CA PRO A 5 -4.62 9.23 16.10
C PRO A 5 -4.17 7.89 16.68
N TRP A 6 -5.06 6.90 16.75
CA TRP A 6 -4.77 5.56 17.27
C TRP A 6 -4.35 4.56 16.18
N TYR A 7 -4.32 4.97 14.91
CA TYR A 7 -3.71 4.15 13.86
C TYR A 7 -2.20 4.07 14.03
N PRO A 8 -1.55 3.05 13.43
CA PRO A 8 -0.10 2.93 13.45
C PRO A 8 0.59 4.20 12.96
N ALA A 9 1.60 4.66 13.71
CA ALA A 9 2.28 5.92 13.42
C ALA A 9 2.96 5.91 12.04
N ASP A 10 3.55 4.77 11.67
CA ASP A 10 4.17 4.54 10.36
C ASP A 10 3.15 4.66 9.21
N PHE A 11 1.93 4.13 9.38
CA PHE A 11 0.85 4.27 8.41
C PHE A 11 0.43 5.73 8.25
N ASN A 12 0.21 6.45 9.36
CA ASN A 12 -0.14 7.87 9.30
C ASN A 12 0.98 8.71 8.66
N GLN A 13 2.25 8.39 8.94
CA GLN A 13 3.40 9.01 8.28
C GLN A 13 3.40 8.75 6.77
N ALA A 14 3.24 7.49 6.35
CA ALA A 14 3.18 7.14 4.93
C ALA A 14 1.99 7.81 4.21
N LEU A 15 0.85 7.93 4.89
CA LEU A 15 -0.36 8.54 4.36
C LEU A 15 -0.21 10.04 4.06
N LEU A 16 0.59 10.73 4.89
CA LEU A 16 0.92 12.15 4.76
C LEU A 16 2.17 12.39 3.92
N ASN A 17 2.92 11.34 3.59
CA ASN A 17 4.11 11.45 2.79
C ASN A 17 3.76 11.97 1.39
N THR A 18 4.59 12.89 0.90
CA THR A 18 4.49 13.49 -0.43
C THR A 18 5.88 13.64 -1.00
N PHE A 19 6.06 13.18 -2.24
CA PHE A 19 7.36 13.23 -2.90
C PHE A 19 7.56 14.57 -3.61
N THR A 20 8.82 15.03 -3.67
CA THR A 20 9.21 15.99 -4.71
C THR A 20 9.35 15.25 -6.04
N GLU A 21 9.31 15.99 -7.15
CA GLU A 21 9.49 15.44 -8.49
C GLU A 21 10.84 14.71 -8.64
N GLU A 22 11.90 15.26 -8.07
CA GLU A 22 13.25 14.70 -8.13
C GLU A 22 13.33 13.38 -7.35
N ALA A 23 12.83 13.37 -6.12
CA ALA A 23 12.84 12.16 -5.28
C ALA A 23 12.02 11.03 -5.90
N LEU A 24 10.86 11.36 -6.48
CA LEU A 24 10.04 10.41 -7.21
C LEU A 24 10.76 9.83 -8.42
N THR A 25 11.37 10.70 -9.23
CA THR A 25 12.09 10.31 -10.45
C THR A 25 13.25 9.37 -10.13
N GLU A 26 14.01 9.65 -9.08
CA GLU A 26 15.10 8.78 -8.63
C GLU A 26 14.61 7.40 -8.16
N LEU A 27 13.45 7.32 -7.50
CA LEU A 27 12.85 6.03 -7.12
C LEU A 27 12.37 5.23 -8.33
N LEU A 28 11.80 5.91 -9.34
CA LEU A 28 11.27 5.27 -10.56
C LEU A 28 12.35 4.80 -11.53
N LYS A 29 13.51 5.47 -11.56
CA LYS A 29 14.64 5.08 -12.43
C LYS A 29 15.37 3.83 -11.95
N ARG A 30 15.13 3.38 -10.71
CA ARG A 30 15.78 2.18 -10.18
C ARG A 30 15.39 0.95 -11.01
N PRO A 31 16.36 0.24 -11.61
CA PRO A 31 16.07 -0.90 -12.47
C PRO A 31 15.40 -2.00 -11.66
N ASN A 32 14.44 -2.69 -12.29
CA ASN A 32 13.71 -3.81 -11.70
C ASN A 32 12.91 -3.49 -10.41
N CYS A 33 12.62 -2.22 -10.16
CA CYS A 33 11.88 -1.75 -8.99
C CYS A 33 10.50 -1.17 -9.33
N ALA A 34 9.76 -1.84 -10.21
CA ALA A 34 8.47 -1.35 -10.68
C ALA A 34 7.48 -1.16 -9.50
N PRO A 35 6.79 0.00 -9.40
CA PRO A 35 5.91 0.28 -8.28
C PRO A 35 4.75 -0.71 -8.12
N ARG A 36 4.26 -0.82 -6.88
CA ARG A 36 3.04 -1.58 -6.54
C ARG A 36 2.00 -0.67 -5.90
N PHE A 37 0.79 -0.71 -6.43
CA PHE A 37 -0.38 -0.11 -5.78
C PHE A 37 -1.06 -1.15 -4.90
N VAL A 38 -1.19 -0.84 -3.61
CA VAL A 38 -1.79 -1.72 -2.60
C VAL A 38 -2.98 -1.01 -1.94
N TYR A 39 -4.06 -1.76 -1.68
CA TYR A 39 -5.36 -1.20 -1.23
C TYR A 39 -6.00 -1.97 -0.07
N GLY A 40 -5.34 -3.03 0.42
CA GLY A 40 -5.76 -3.87 1.53
C GLY A 40 -4.81 -3.79 2.72
N VAL A 41 -4.53 -4.93 3.35
CA VAL A 41 -3.67 -5.01 4.54
C VAL A 41 -2.25 -4.48 4.28
N LEU A 42 -1.74 -4.65 3.05
CA LEU A 42 -0.41 -4.18 2.64
C LEU A 42 -0.28 -2.65 2.56
N MET A 43 -1.38 -1.89 2.72
CA MET A 43 -1.29 -0.44 2.92
C MET A 43 -0.57 -0.07 4.23
N LEU A 44 -0.59 -0.97 5.22
CA LEU A 44 0.06 -0.77 6.51
C LEU A 44 1.56 -1.08 6.39
N PRO A 45 2.47 -0.12 6.63
CA PRO A 45 3.90 -0.34 6.46
C PRO A 45 4.45 -1.50 7.31
N THR A 46 4.01 -1.62 8.56
CA THR A 46 4.37 -2.76 9.42
C THR A 46 3.95 -4.12 8.84
N VAL A 47 2.77 -4.21 8.23
CA VAL A 47 2.27 -5.45 7.61
C VAL A 47 3.05 -5.73 6.32
N LEU A 48 3.29 -4.70 5.51
CA LEU A 48 4.08 -4.82 4.29
C LEU A 48 5.48 -5.37 4.60
N LYS A 49 6.20 -4.77 5.57
CA LYS A 49 7.54 -5.23 5.98
C LYS A 49 7.56 -6.69 6.39
N TYR A 50 6.54 -7.11 7.14
CA TYR A 50 6.39 -8.50 7.57
C TYR A 50 6.31 -9.47 6.39
N PHE A 51 5.50 -9.17 5.38
CA PHE A 51 5.32 -10.07 4.24
C PHE A 51 6.48 -10.03 3.23
N ILE A 52 7.14 -8.89 3.05
CA ILE A 52 8.27 -8.78 2.11
C ILE A 52 9.62 -9.10 2.75
N GLY A 53 9.64 -9.54 4.02
CA GLY A 53 10.88 -9.86 4.75
C GLY A 53 11.81 -8.67 4.94
N GLU A 54 11.29 -7.44 4.91
CA GLU A 54 12.09 -6.23 5.10
C GLU A 54 12.51 -6.10 6.56
N ASN A 55 13.70 -5.55 6.80
CA ASN A 55 14.19 -5.34 8.16
C ASN A 55 13.18 -4.47 8.94
N PRO A 56 12.76 -4.88 10.16
CA PRO A 56 11.83 -4.09 10.97
C PRO A 56 12.27 -2.64 11.21
N THR A 57 13.58 -2.38 11.22
CA THR A 57 14.16 -1.04 11.42
C THR A 57 14.21 -0.18 10.15
N THR A 58 14.02 -0.78 8.97
CA THR A 58 13.94 -0.02 7.71
C THR A 58 12.73 0.90 7.72
N ASP A 59 12.98 2.18 7.43
CA ASP A 59 11.93 3.17 7.23
C ASP A 59 11.33 3.06 5.81
N ILE A 60 10.41 2.10 5.66
CA ILE A 60 9.71 1.87 4.39
C ILE A 60 8.72 2.99 4.05
N THR A 61 8.33 3.84 5.02
CA THR A 61 7.37 4.94 4.80
C THR A 61 7.89 5.95 3.77
N LYS A 62 9.21 6.13 3.71
CA LYS A 62 9.91 6.92 2.68
C LYS A 62 9.71 6.43 1.25
N ARG A 63 9.18 5.21 1.07
CA ARG A 63 8.90 4.59 -0.22
C ARG A 63 7.40 4.46 -0.49
N MET A 64 6.55 4.99 0.41
CA MET A 64 5.11 4.86 0.33
C MET A 64 4.45 6.24 0.25
N THR A 65 3.41 6.37 -0.58
CA THR A 65 2.59 7.58 -0.65
C THR A 65 1.14 7.21 -0.89
N ARG A 66 0.21 8.07 -0.44
CA ARG A 66 -1.20 7.96 -0.82
C ARG A 66 -1.34 8.02 -2.34
N ALA A 67 -2.18 7.14 -2.88
CA ALA A 67 -2.51 7.08 -4.29
C ALA A 67 -4.00 6.75 -4.51
N CYS A 68 -4.48 6.98 -5.73
CA CYS A 68 -5.78 6.47 -6.18
C CYS A 68 -5.72 5.92 -7.61
N VAL A 69 -6.55 4.91 -7.88
CA VAL A 69 -6.71 4.29 -9.20
C VAL A 69 -8.18 4.38 -9.60
N SER A 70 -8.45 4.68 -10.86
CA SER A 70 -9.80 4.81 -11.44
C SER A 70 -10.21 3.56 -12.24
N GLY A 71 -11.52 3.31 -12.37
CA GLY A 71 -12.11 2.17 -13.08
C GLY A 71 -12.21 0.89 -12.25
N TYR A 72 -12.12 1.00 -10.92
CA TYR A 72 -12.16 -0.13 -9.99
C TYR A 72 -13.01 0.18 -8.76
N MET A 73 -13.54 -0.87 -8.13
CA MET A 73 -14.24 -0.78 -6.85
C MET A 73 -13.78 -1.87 -5.88
N LEU A 74 -13.77 -1.51 -4.60
CA LEU A 74 -13.51 -2.45 -3.52
C LEU A 74 -14.72 -3.36 -3.28
N HIS A 75 -14.42 -4.63 -3.08
CA HIS A 75 -15.35 -5.67 -2.69
C HIS A 75 -14.74 -6.49 -1.55
N GLN A 76 -15.54 -7.32 -0.89
CA GLN A 76 -15.08 -8.29 0.08
C GLN A 76 -15.67 -9.65 -0.22
N ILE A 77 -14.89 -10.70 0.03
CA ILE A 77 -15.34 -12.09 -0.10
C ILE A 77 -16.22 -12.46 1.11
N SER A 78 -15.93 -11.88 2.29
CA SER A 78 -16.75 -12.00 3.48
C SER A 78 -16.68 -10.72 4.33
N PRO A 79 -17.62 -10.48 5.27
CA PRO A 79 -17.66 -9.23 6.04
C PRO A 79 -16.37 -8.88 6.81
N LYS A 80 -15.52 -9.87 7.10
CA LYS A 80 -14.26 -9.70 7.82
C LYS A 80 -13.02 -9.91 6.94
N SER A 81 -13.18 -10.26 5.66
CA SER A 81 -12.02 -10.46 4.81
C SER A 81 -11.37 -9.13 4.46
N PRO A 82 -10.05 -9.11 4.19
CA PRO A 82 -9.43 -8.07 3.41
C PRO A 82 -10.21 -7.81 2.10
N PRO A 83 -10.10 -6.60 1.54
CA PRO A 83 -10.82 -6.25 0.34
C PRO A 83 -10.14 -6.86 -0.87
N VAL A 84 -10.90 -6.99 -1.95
CA VAL A 84 -10.40 -7.24 -3.30
C VAL A 84 -10.85 -6.09 -4.19
N VAL A 85 -10.06 -5.75 -5.22
CA VAL A 85 -10.51 -4.79 -6.24
C VAL A 85 -11.05 -5.51 -7.45
N VAL A 86 -12.15 -4.98 -7.97
CA VAL A 86 -12.83 -5.51 -9.14
C VAL A 86 -12.93 -4.39 -10.16
N GLN A 87 -12.55 -4.67 -11.41
CA GLN A 87 -12.70 -3.72 -12.50
C GLN A 87 -14.19 -3.42 -12.75
N THR A 88 -14.53 -2.17 -12.96
CA THR A 88 -15.92 -1.74 -13.24
C THR A 88 -16.06 -1.15 -14.63
N SER A 89 -17.29 -1.05 -15.11
CA SER A 89 -17.63 -0.37 -16.36
C SER A 89 -17.68 1.14 -16.20
N ASN A 90 -17.74 1.66 -14.97
CA ASN A 90 -17.78 3.09 -14.70
C ASN A 90 -16.36 3.61 -14.45
N PRO A 91 -15.77 4.39 -15.37
CA PRO A 91 -14.41 4.90 -15.21
C PRO A 91 -14.26 5.90 -14.05
N SER A 92 -15.38 6.42 -13.53
CA SER A 92 -15.39 7.34 -12.38
C SER A 92 -15.25 6.64 -11.04
N ASP A 93 -15.43 5.31 -11.00
CA ASP A 93 -15.21 4.55 -9.76
C ASP A 93 -13.73 4.60 -9.40
N THR A 94 -13.43 4.80 -8.12
CA THR A 94 -12.05 4.93 -7.66
C THR A 94 -11.77 4.09 -6.44
N VAL A 95 -10.53 3.60 -6.37
CA VAL A 95 -9.97 2.94 -5.20
C VAL A 95 -8.81 3.78 -4.69
N GLN A 96 -8.83 4.10 -3.41
CA GLN A 96 -7.73 4.74 -2.70
C GLN A 96 -6.88 3.67 -2.03
N GLY A 97 -5.57 3.87 -2.10
CA GLY A 97 -4.59 2.99 -1.50
C GLY A 97 -3.24 3.67 -1.35
N MET A 98 -2.20 2.85 -1.23
CA MET A 98 -0.82 3.30 -1.15
C MET A 98 -0.07 2.88 -2.41
N LEU A 99 0.73 3.79 -2.97
CA LEU A 99 1.74 3.44 -3.96
C LEU A 99 3.05 3.17 -3.21
N VAL A 100 3.63 2.00 -3.44
CA VAL A 100 4.92 1.57 -2.90
C VAL A 100 5.94 1.56 -4.02
N LEU A 101 7.04 2.29 -3.84
CA LEU A 101 8.12 2.44 -4.80
C LEU A 101 9.38 1.72 -4.33
N GLY A 102 10.32 1.46 -5.23
CA GLY A 102 11.65 0.99 -4.85
C GLY A 102 11.64 -0.39 -4.16
N LEU A 103 10.65 -1.23 -4.46
CA LEU A 103 10.63 -2.65 -4.08
C LEU A 103 11.48 -3.42 -5.08
N ASP A 104 12.45 -4.21 -4.60
CA ASP A 104 13.25 -5.05 -5.49
C ASP A 104 12.45 -6.25 -6.04
N VAL A 105 13.10 -7.09 -6.84
CA VAL A 105 12.46 -8.26 -7.46
C VAL A 105 11.95 -9.25 -6.42
N ASP A 106 12.73 -9.53 -5.39
CA ASP A 106 12.41 -10.54 -4.38
C ASP A 106 11.23 -10.07 -3.53
N GLN A 107 11.24 -8.80 -3.11
CA GLN A 107 10.13 -8.17 -2.41
C GLN A 107 8.84 -8.19 -3.23
N ARG A 108 8.91 -7.92 -4.54
CA ARG A 108 7.73 -7.99 -5.42
C ARG A 108 7.22 -9.40 -5.62
N ASN A 109 8.11 -10.41 -5.64
CA ASN A 109 7.73 -11.81 -5.72
C ASN A 109 7.03 -12.28 -4.45
N LEU A 110 7.49 -11.84 -3.27
CA LEU A 110 6.80 -12.15 -2.00
C LEU A 110 5.38 -11.58 -1.95
N ILE A 111 5.15 -10.37 -2.50
CA ILE A 111 3.80 -9.83 -2.65
C ILE A 111 2.98 -10.69 -3.63
N TYR A 112 3.60 -11.15 -4.72
CA TYR A 112 2.93 -12.02 -5.69
C TYR A 112 2.52 -13.36 -5.06
N ASP A 113 3.38 -13.99 -4.27
CA ASP A 113 3.08 -15.25 -3.60
C ASP A 113 1.93 -15.09 -2.59
N LEU A 114 1.82 -13.92 -1.95
CA LEU A 114 0.74 -13.60 -1.03
C LEU A 114 -0.61 -13.36 -1.74
N GLU A 115 -0.62 -12.53 -2.79
CA GLU A 115 -1.86 -12.02 -3.41
C GLU A 115 -2.31 -12.86 -4.64
N GLY A 116 -1.37 -13.54 -5.31
CA GLY A 116 -1.55 -14.17 -6.61
C GLY A 116 -2.46 -15.41 -6.64
N GLY A 117 -2.89 -15.92 -5.48
CA GLY A 117 -3.73 -17.13 -5.41
C GLY A 117 -5.12 -16.96 -6.04
N LEU A 118 -5.79 -15.83 -5.78
CA LEU A 118 -7.15 -15.54 -6.29
C LEU A 118 -7.21 -14.26 -7.13
N MET A 119 -6.10 -13.55 -7.26
CA MET A 119 -6.00 -12.27 -7.93
C MET A 119 -4.93 -12.31 -9.00
N ASN A 120 -5.14 -11.56 -10.07
CA ASN A 120 -4.14 -11.37 -11.12
C ASN A 120 -3.41 -10.05 -10.91
N LEU A 121 -2.11 -10.06 -11.19
CA LEU A 121 -1.35 -8.83 -11.32
C LEU A 121 -1.75 -8.11 -12.61
N VAL A 122 -2.22 -6.87 -12.49
CA VAL A 122 -2.64 -6.01 -13.61
C VAL A 122 -1.88 -4.68 -13.58
N ASP A 123 -1.67 -4.09 -14.75
CA ASP A 123 -1.08 -2.76 -14.86
C ASP A 123 -2.16 -1.69 -14.63
N VAL A 124 -1.84 -0.71 -13.79
CA VAL A 124 -2.71 0.41 -13.45
C VAL A 124 -1.99 1.73 -13.49
N ARG A 125 -2.77 2.79 -13.69
CA ARG A 125 -2.33 4.19 -13.61
C ARG A 125 -2.73 4.75 -12.25
N ALA A 126 -1.77 4.79 -11.33
CA ALA A 126 -1.95 5.33 -9.99
C ALA A 126 -1.69 6.84 -9.99
N GLN A 127 -2.67 7.60 -9.51
CA GLN A 127 -2.54 9.04 -9.33
C GLN A 127 -2.05 9.34 -7.91
N ILE A 128 -0.99 10.13 -7.79
CA ILE A 128 -0.40 10.60 -6.53
C ILE A 128 -0.35 12.12 -6.48
N ARG A 129 -0.18 12.68 -5.29
CA ARG A 129 0.14 14.10 -5.08
C ARG A 129 1.64 14.27 -4.94
N LEU A 130 2.18 15.31 -5.58
CA LEU A 130 3.57 15.73 -5.44
C LEU A 130 3.63 17.07 -4.72
N LYS A 131 4.69 17.24 -3.94
CA LYS A 131 5.02 18.53 -3.36
C LYS A 131 5.68 19.39 -4.44
N ASP A 132 5.11 20.55 -4.72
CA ASP A 132 5.74 21.53 -5.59
C ASP A 132 6.84 22.28 -4.83
N SER A 133 8.08 22.12 -5.28
CA SER A 133 9.26 22.77 -4.70
C SER A 133 9.41 24.23 -5.11
N SER A 134 8.57 24.73 -6.03
CA SER A 134 8.79 26.03 -6.69
C SER A 134 8.41 27.25 -5.86
N LEU A 135 7.63 27.11 -4.78
CA LEU A 135 7.23 28.22 -3.91
C LEU A 135 7.43 27.87 -2.42
N PRO A 136 8.32 28.57 -1.69
CA PRO A 136 8.61 28.30 -0.27
C PRO A 136 7.44 28.54 0.70
N CYS A 137 6.42 29.28 0.27
CA CYS A 137 5.38 29.82 1.14
C CYS A 137 3.99 29.19 0.98
N HIS A 138 3.80 28.29 0.01
CA HIS A 138 2.54 27.59 -0.20
C HIS A 138 2.80 26.13 -0.57
N ASP A 139 2.18 25.19 0.17
CA ASP A 139 2.16 23.76 -0.17
C ASP A 139 1.26 23.54 -1.40
N ILE A 140 1.74 23.93 -2.59
CA ILE A 140 1.06 23.59 -3.84
C ILE A 140 1.31 22.11 -4.10
N CYS A 141 0.23 21.35 -4.29
CA CYS A 141 0.30 19.94 -4.65
C CYS A 141 -0.11 19.77 -6.10
N SER A 142 0.78 19.23 -6.94
CA SER A 142 0.43 18.79 -8.30
C SER A 142 0.03 17.32 -8.29
N ASN A 143 -0.81 16.91 -9.24
CA ASN A 143 -1.16 15.49 -9.39
C ASN A 143 -0.26 14.85 -10.47
N ARG A 144 0.24 13.65 -10.20
CA ARG A 144 1.09 12.86 -11.10
C ARG A 144 0.48 11.49 -11.30
N ILE A 145 0.54 10.99 -12.54
CA ILE A 145 0.13 9.61 -12.88
C ILE A 145 1.38 8.75 -13.01
N ILE A 146 1.37 7.60 -12.34
CA ILE A 146 2.47 6.63 -12.30
C ILE A 146 1.93 5.25 -12.70
N ASP A 147 2.63 4.57 -13.61
CA ASP A 147 2.35 3.18 -13.93
C ASP A 147 2.81 2.26 -12.79
N ALA A 148 1.93 1.38 -12.34
CA ALA A 148 2.16 0.48 -11.23
C ALA A 148 1.45 -0.85 -11.44
N GLY A 149 1.94 -1.91 -10.79
CA GLY A 149 1.18 -3.16 -10.71
C GLY A 149 0.21 -3.16 -9.54
N MET A 150 -0.97 -3.74 -9.72
CA MET A 150 -1.99 -3.94 -8.69
C MET A 150 -2.53 -5.37 -8.80
N PHE A 151 -2.86 -6.01 -7.69
CA PHE A 151 -3.58 -7.29 -7.74
C PHE A 151 -5.07 -7.02 -7.86
N ALA A 152 -5.74 -7.62 -8.84
CA ALA A 152 -7.17 -7.47 -9.06
C ALA A 152 -7.87 -8.84 -9.09
N TRP A 153 -9.09 -8.88 -8.55
CA TRP A 153 -9.91 -10.09 -8.54
C TRP A 153 -10.18 -10.56 -9.96
N TYR A 154 -9.81 -11.82 -10.24
CA TYR A 154 -10.02 -12.43 -11.56
C TYR A 154 -11.29 -13.29 -11.62
N GLY A 155 -11.83 -13.69 -10.47
CA GLY A 155 -13.00 -14.57 -10.39
C GLY A 155 -14.33 -13.90 -10.70
N SER A 156 -15.41 -14.68 -10.59
CA SER A 156 -16.78 -14.16 -10.67
C SER A 156 -17.03 -13.09 -9.60
N LYS A 157 -17.81 -12.07 -9.94
CA LYS A 157 -18.28 -11.06 -8.97
C LYS A 157 -19.42 -11.57 -8.10
N GLU A 158 -20.00 -12.72 -8.45
CA GLU A 158 -21.10 -13.32 -7.72
C GLU A 158 -20.67 -13.66 -6.28
N GLY A 159 -21.51 -13.29 -5.31
CA GLY A 159 -21.23 -13.48 -3.89
C GLY A 159 -20.26 -12.47 -3.28
N LEU A 160 -19.62 -11.61 -4.07
CA LEU A 160 -18.81 -10.51 -3.53
C LEU A 160 -19.70 -9.43 -2.91
N ILE A 161 -19.28 -8.93 -1.76
CA ILE A 161 -19.96 -7.87 -1.04
C ILE A 161 -19.33 -6.53 -1.46
N PRO A 162 -20.07 -5.61 -2.11
CA PRO A 162 -19.52 -4.33 -2.52
C PRO A 162 -19.20 -3.45 -1.31
N VAL A 163 -18.02 -2.83 -1.32
CA VAL A 163 -17.63 -1.83 -0.32
C VAL A 163 -18.02 -0.45 -0.85
N LYS A 164 -18.90 0.25 -0.13
CA LYS A 164 -19.40 1.58 -0.56
C LYS A 164 -18.32 2.68 -0.51
N SER A 165 -17.27 2.47 0.27
CA SER A 165 -16.15 3.40 0.41
C SER A 165 -15.11 3.15 -0.68
N THR A 166 -14.42 4.21 -1.10
CA THR A 166 -13.28 4.12 -2.03
C THR A 166 -12.01 3.60 -1.35
N ALA A 167 -11.97 3.59 -0.01
CA ALA A 167 -10.87 3.06 0.79
C ALA A 167 -11.37 1.98 1.75
N TRP A 168 -10.55 0.95 1.98
CA TRP A 168 -10.88 -0.09 2.95
C TRP A 168 -10.72 0.42 4.39
N PRO A 169 -11.73 0.25 5.27
CA PRO A 169 -11.63 0.64 6.66
C PRO A 169 -10.69 -0.30 7.43
N LEU A 170 -9.67 0.28 8.08
CA LEU A 170 -8.65 -0.48 8.82
C LEU A 170 -9.08 -0.85 10.24
N ASP A 171 -10.15 -0.23 10.76
CA ASP A 171 -10.57 -0.35 12.16
C ASP A 171 -10.78 -1.80 12.62
N GLY A 172 -11.36 -2.63 11.77
CA GLY A 172 -11.60 -4.03 12.07
C GLY A 172 -10.29 -4.79 12.19
N PHE A 173 -9.48 -4.72 11.13
CA PHE A 173 -8.20 -5.43 11.02
C PHE A 173 -7.22 -5.07 12.13
N LEU A 174 -7.10 -3.78 12.48
CA LEU A 174 -6.18 -3.32 13.52
C LEU A 174 -6.53 -3.85 14.92
N LYS A 175 -7.76 -4.33 15.13
CA LYS A 175 -8.21 -4.94 16.40
C LYS A 175 -8.08 -6.46 16.41
N GLU A 176 -7.69 -7.07 15.30
CA GLU A 176 -7.56 -8.52 15.20
C GLU A 176 -6.24 -9.01 15.79
N LYS A 177 -6.28 -10.21 16.38
CA LYS A 177 -5.09 -10.90 16.89
C LYS A 177 -4.02 -11.10 15.80
N PHE A 178 -4.43 -11.19 14.54
CA PHE A 178 -3.50 -11.35 13.44
C PHE A 178 -2.58 -10.13 13.28
N TYR A 179 -3.13 -8.91 13.34
CA TYR A 179 -2.33 -7.69 13.30
C TYR A 179 -1.40 -7.59 14.53
N GLU A 180 -1.92 -7.89 15.72
CA GLU A 180 -1.12 -7.93 16.95
C GLU A 180 0.06 -8.91 16.86
N ASN A 181 -0.17 -10.10 16.31
CA ASN A 181 0.87 -11.10 16.10
C ASN A 181 1.98 -10.62 15.16
N ILE A 182 1.63 -9.89 14.09
CA ILE A 182 2.60 -9.27 13.18
C ILE A 182 3.47 -8.26 13.93
N VAL A 183 2.84 -7.34 14.67
CA VAL A 183 3.56 -6.31 15.46
C VAL A 183 4.52 -6.98 16.45
N ASN A 184 4.05 -7.98 17.19
CA ASN A 184 4.87 -8.71 18.15
C ASN A 184 6.03 -9.46 17.49
N SER A 185 5.81 -10.04 16.30
CA SER A 185 6.87 -10.70 15.54
C SER A 185 7.96 -9.72 15.11
N GLN A 186 7.57 -8.53 14.63
CA GLN A 186 8.50 -7.48 14.22
C GLN A 186 9.31 -6.96 15.41
N HIS A 187 8.69 -6.77 16.58
CA HIS A 187 9.41 -6.38 17.80
C HIS A 187 10.41 -7.44 18.28
N ARG A 188 10.06 -8.73 18.25
CA ARG A 188 11.00 -9.81 18.61
C ARG A 188 12.23 -9.82 17.70
N ASN A 189 12.01 -9.70 16.39
CA ASN A 189 13.11 -9.65 15.42
C ASN A 189 14.04 -8.45 15.64
N MET A 190 13.53 -7.31 16.13
CA MET A 190 14.37 -6.16 16.50
C MET A 190 15.26 -6.46 17.71
N LEU A 191 14.73 -7.16 18.71
CA LEU A 191 15.48 -7.52 19.92
C LEU A 191 16.55 -8.56 19.60
N ASP A 192 16.19 -9.61 18.86
CA ASP A 192 17.13 -10.70 18.52
C ASP A 192 18.22 -10.23 17.54
N GLY A 193 17.89 -9.34 16.59
CA GLY A 193 18.85 -8.73 15.67
C GLY A 193 19.85 -7.78 16.33
N SER A 194 19.57 -7.30 17.55
CA SER A 194 20.48 -6.47 18.33
C SER A 194 21.45 -7.26 19.23
N GLY A 195 21.25 -8.58 19.35
CA GLY A 195 22.00 -9.47 20.24
C GLY A 195 23.32 -10.04 19.69
N LEU A 196 23.79 -9.60 18.52
CA LEU A 196 25.00 -10.13 17.86
C LEU A 196 26.29 -9.32 18.12
N PHE A 197 26.31 -8.51 19.18
CA PHE A 197 27.53 -7.83 19.66
C PHE A 197 27.76 -8.12 21.15
N LEU A 198 28.26 -9.30 21.46
CA LEU A 198 29.08 -9.58 22.65
C LEU A 198 30.18 -10.58 22.30
#